data_AF-A0A3N0GRL7-F1
#
_entry.id   AF-A0A3N0GRL7-F1
#
_cell.length_a   1.000
_cell.length_b   1.000
_cell.length_c   1.000
_cell.angle_alpha   90.00
_cell.angle_beta   90.00
_cell.angle_gamma   90.00
#
_symmetry.space_group_name_H-M   'P 1'
#
loop_
_entity.id
_entity.type
_entity.pdbx_description
1 polymer ?
#
loop_
_entity_poly.entity_id
_entity_poly.type
_entity_poly.pdbx_seq_one_letter_code
_entity_poly.pdbx_strand_id
1 'polypeptide(L)'
;MGAPFNYDVLDLTDEQVDAEVRVFGALTAAVRRLNEATLRTTVDHATVEEVRRQVEELTARLEKSMIPDNFGVSFTKGGRIRGYGNAVVGIRNPNAVPLTVVQDKVNGRASAEFELNALHEGPPGQVHGGVVALVLDQVFGEAAAAGGSPGMTGTLTLRYRLNTPLGPCSAEAWVDRRDGIKTIVKGELRRADGTVTVTAEGIFILPRWAREEIAKNGGTPPQFE
;
A
#
# COMPACT_ATOMS: atom_id res chain seq x y z
N MET A 1 -2.77 -0.38 -28.84
CA MET A 1 -3.25 0.35 -27.65
C MET A 1 -2.09 0.43 -26.68
N GLY A 2 -1.74 1.62 -26.17
CA GLY A 2 -0.66 1.77 -25.19
C GLY A 2 -0.95 0.99 -23.90
N ALA A 3 0.08 0.74 -23.09
CA ALA A 3 -0.12 0.14 -21.78
C ALA A 3 -1.16 0.95 -20.99
N PRO A 4 -2.12 0.31 -20.28
CA PRO A 4 -3.21 1.01 -19.58
C PRO A 4 -2.72 1.88 -18.41
N PHE A 5 -1.45 1.76 -18.03
CA PHE A 5 -0.78 2.60 -17.05
C PHE A 5 0.31 3.39 -17.77
N ASN A 6 0.12 4.71 -17.92
CA ASN A 6 1.21 5.59 -18.33
C ASN A 6 2.17 5.71 -17.15
N TYR A 7 3.31 5.03 -17.25
CA TYR A 7 4.41 5.19 -16.31
C TYR A 7 5.29 6.34 -16.80
N ASP A 8 5.22 7.48 -16.12
CA ASP A 8 6.05 8.63 -16.46
C ASP A 8 7.48 8.43 -15.95
N VAL A 9 8.46 8.76 -16.80
CA VAL A 9 9.86 8.85 -16.38
C VAL A 9 10.19 10.30 -16.08
N LEU A 10 10.45 10.59 -14.80
CA LEU A 10 10.75 11.94 -14.33
C LEU A 10 12.26 12.20 -14.30
N ASP A 11 12.63 13.41 -14.68
CA ASP A 11 14.01 13.90 -14.59
C ASP A 11 14.28 14.47 -13.19
N LEU A 12 14.32 13.59 -12.20
CA LEU A 12 14.64 13.91 -10.81
C LEU A 12 15.90 13.17 -10.37
N THR A 13 16.78 13.87 -9.66
CA THR A 13 17.94 13.26 -8.99
C THR A 13 17.50 12.52 -7.73
N ASP A 14 18.32 11.60 -7.24
CA ASP A 14 18.03 10.88 -5.99
C ASP A 14 17.92 11.83 -4.78
N GLU A 15 18.74 12.89 -4.75
CA GLU A 15 18.66 13.93 -3.72
C GLU A 15 17.31 14.67 -3.75
N GLN A 16 16.79 14.98 -4.95
CA GLN A 16 15.48 15.61 -5.09
C GLN A 16 14.37 14.67 -4.61
N VAL A 17 14.46 13.38 -4.95
CA VAL A 17 13.50 12.36 -4.48
C VAL A 17 13.54 12.24 -2.95
N ASP A 18 14.73 12.20 -2.35
CA ASP A 18 14.86 12.11 -0.89
C ASP A 18 14.34 13.37 -0.19
N ALA A 19 14.54 14.54 -0.79
CA ALA A 19 13.96 15.79 -0.31
C ALA A 19 12.42 15.76 -0.38
N GLU A 20 11.84 15.25 -1.47
CA GLU A 20 10.38 15.07 -1.57
C GLU A 20 9.86 14.11 -0.50
N VAL A 21 10.51 12.95 -0.32
CA VAL A 21 10.13 11.96 0.69
C VAL A 21 10.15 12.58 2.08
N ARG A 22 11.21 13.32 2.41
CA ARG A 22 11.33 13.99 3.70
C ARG A 22 10.23 15.04 3.92
N VAL A 23 10.04 15.95 2.96
CA VAL A 23 9.12 17.08 3.11
C VAL A 23 7.66 16.64 3.09
N PHE A 24 7.25 15.89 2.07
CA PHE A 24 5.86 15.45 1.95
C PHE A 24 5.53 14.31 2.92
N GLY A 25 6.50 13.46 3.26
CA GLY A 25 6.34 12.45 4.30
C GLY A 25 6.10 13.08 5.67
N ALA A 26 6.85 14.14 6.03
CA ALA A 26 6.65 14.85 7.29
C ALA A 26 5.27 15.53 7.37
N LEU A 27 4.82 16.18 6.29
CA LEU A 27 3.47 16.73 6.21
C LEU A 27 2.40 15.62 6.37
N THR A 28 2.56 14.51 5.66
CA THR A 28 1.61 13.38 5.72
C THR A 28 1.57 12.75 7.11
N ALA A 29 2.71 12.63 7.79
CA ALA A 29 2.78 12.17 9.17
C ALA A 29 2.04 13.12 10.14
N ALA A 30 2.15 14.43 9.94
CA ALA A 30 1.39 15.41 10.73
C ALA A 30 -0.12 15.27 10.51
N VAL A 31 -0.56 15.07 9.26
CA VAL A 31 -1.98 14.83 8.92
C VAL A 31 -2.48 13.50 9.49
N ARG A 32 -1.69 12.43 9.46
CA ARG A 32 -2.06 11.14 10.10
C ARG A 32 -2.34 11.30 11.59
N ARG A 33 -1.50 12.07 12.30
CA ARG A 33 -1.74 12.39 13.72
C ARG A 33 -3.00 13.21 13.91
N LEU A 34 -3.27 14.18 13.03
CA LEU A 34 -4.49 14.96 13.05
C LEU A 34 -5.73 14.08 12.84
N ASN A 35 -5.71 13.16 11.88
CA ASN A 35 -6.82 12.25 11.61
C ASN A 35 -7.24 11.46 12.87
N GLU A 36 -6.28 10.86 13.57
CA GLU A 36 -6.58 10.12 14.80
C GLU A 36 -7.09 11.06 15.91
N ALA A 37 -6.49 12.26 16.04
CA ALA A 37 -6.94 13.25 17.02
C ALA A 37 -8.38 13.71 16.73
N THR A 38 -8.74 13.93 15.46
CA THR A 38 -10.11 14.29 15.04
C THR A 38 -11.13 13.24 15.46
N LEU A 39 -10.77 11.96 15.39
CA LEU A 39 -11.66 10.87 15.82
C LEU A 39 -11.84 10.83 17.35
N ARG A 40 -10.78 11.08 18.12
CA ARG A 40 -10.72 10.76 19.56
C ARG A 40 -10.82 11.97 20.49
N THR A 41 -10.79 13.19 19.96
CA THR A 41 -10.75 14.41 20.78
C THR A 41 -12.01 14.60 21.62
N THR A 42 -11.83 15.18 22.80
CA THR A 42 -12.91 15.56 23.74
C THR A 42 -12.81 17.03 24.17
N VAL A 43 -12.08 17.84 23.40
CA VAL A 43 -12.00 19.30 23.63
C VAL A 43 -13.37 19.94 23.43
N ASP A 44 -13.57 21.14 23.96
CA ASP A 44 -14.86 21.83 23.82
C ASP A 44 -15.20 22.22 22.36
N HIS A 45 -16.48 22.48 22.11
CA HIS A 45 -16.97 22.79 20.77
C HIS A 45 -16.34 24.06 20.17
N ALA A 46 -15.99 25.05 20.99
CA ALA A 46 -15.35 26.27 20.51
C ALA A 46 -13.94 25.98 19.97
N THR A 47 -13.21 25.12 20.66
CA THR A 47 -11.89 24.63 20.23
C THR A 47 -12.00 23.81 18.94
N VAL A 48 -13.01 22.93 18.83
CA VAL A 48 -13.26 22.15 17.59
C VAL A 48 -13.51 23.09 16.41
N GLU A 49 -14.32 24.13 16.58
CA GLU A 49 -14.65 25.09 15.52
C GLU A 49 -13.42 25.91 15.08
N GLU A 50 -12.57 26.34 16.00
CA GLU A 50 -11.32 27.03 15.67
C GLU A 50 -10.35 26.10 14.92
N VAL A 51 -10.21 24.85 15.35
CA VAL A 51 -9.38 23.86 14.64
C VAL A 51 -9.92 23.59 13.24
N ARG A 52 -11.25 23.46 13.06
CA ARG A 52 -11.89 23.29 11.74
C ARG A 52 -11.50 24.43 10.81
N ARG A 53 -11.59 25.68 11.26
CA ARG A 53 -11.21 26.88 10.49
C ARG A 53 -9.72 26.85 10.07
N GLN A 54 -8.84 26.44 10.98
CA GLN A 54 -7.41 26.31 10.69
C GLN A 54 -7.15 25.19 9.66
N VAL A 55 -7.84 24.06 9.76
CA VAL A 55 -7.75 22.96 8.78
C VAL A 55 -8.19 23.44 7.39
N GLU A 56 -9.28 24.22 7.30
CA GLU A 56 -9.74 24.81 6.03
C GLU A 56 -8.73 25.80 5.45
N GLU A 57 -8.13 26.66 6.28
CA GLU A 57 -7.09 27.59 5.84
C GLU A 57 -5.85 26.85 5.31
N LEU A 58 -5.39 25.81 6.02
CA LEU A 58 -4.26 24.99 5.61
C LEU A 58 -4.56 24.22 4.32
N THR A 59 -5.78 23.70 4.19
CA THR A 59 -6.25 23.00 2.99
C THR A 59 -6.24 23.94 1.80
N ALA A 60 -6.86 25.11 1.93
CA ALA A 60 -6.89 26.13 0.87
C ALA A 60 -5.48 26.58 0.45
N ARG A 61 -4.50 26.56 1.36
CA ARG A 61 -3.09 26.85 1.04
C ARG A 61 -2.44 25.76 0.18
N LEU A 62 -2.73 24.49 0.46
CA LEU A 62 -2.21 23.35 -0.32
C LEU A 62 -2.87 23.28 -1.70
N GLU A 63 -4.17 23.58 -1.79
CA GLU A 63 -4.96 23.52 -3.04
C GLU A 63 -4.57 24.58 -4.09
N LYS A 64 -3.78 25.60 -3.72
CA LYS A 64 -3.27 26.61 -4.67
C LYS A 64 -2.48 26.02 -5.83
N SER A 65 -1.92 24.81 -5.67
CA SER A 65 -1.20 24.10 -6.72
C SER A 65 -1.31 22.59 -6.49
N MET A 66 -2.10 21.92 -7.33
CA MET A 66 -2.30 20.47 -7.28
C MET A 66 -1.91 19.82 -8.61
N ILE A 67 -1.49 18.56 -8.54
CA ILE A 67 -1.35 17.72 -9.74
C ILE A 67 -2.74 17.42 -10.32
N PRO A 68 -2.87 17.23 -11.64
CA PRO A 68 -4.14 16.81 -12.23
C PRO A 68 -4.48 15.37 -11.83
N ASP A 69 -5.78 15.11 -11.64
CA ASP A 69 -6.40 13.80 -11.44
C ASP A 69 -5.81 12.92 -10.32
N ASN A 70 -4.74 12.17 -10.60
CA ASN A 70 -4.21 11.12 -9.74
C ASN A 70 -2.67 11.12 -9.68
N PHE A 71 -2.10 10.56 -8.60
CA PHE A 71 -0.65 10.49 -8.44
C PHE A 71 0.02 9.49 -9.39
N GLY A 72 -0.68 8.40 -9.73
CA GLY A 72 -0.17 7.32 -10.55
C GLY A 72 1.09 6.64 -9.97
N VAL A 73 1.86 6.04 -10.86
CA VAL A 73 3.20 5.52 -10.56
C VAL A 73 4.15 6.11 -11.60
N SER A 74 5.22 6.72 -11.12
CA SER A 74 6.28 7.27 -11.96
C SER A 74 7.63 6.69 -11.56
N PHE A 75 8.60 6.73 -12.46
CA PHE A 75 9.97 6.28 -12.21
C PHE A 75 10.94 7.44 -12.38
N THR A 76 12.02 7.48 -11.60
CA THR A 76 13.14 8.37 -11.93
C THR A 76 14.06 7.73 -12.96
N LYS A 77 14.91 8.52 -13.63
CA LYS A 77 15.98 7.99 -14.50
C LYS A 77 16.90 7.00 -13.76
N GLY A 78 17.06 7.16 -12.44
CA GLY A 78 17.79 6.23 -11.57
C GLY A 78 17.03 4.95 -11.20
N GLY A 79 15.81 4.76 -11.72
CA GLY A 79 15.01 3.56 -11.48
C GLY A 79 14.22 3.55 -10.18
N ARG A 80 14.18 4.67 -9.43
CA ARG A 80 13.38 4.76 -8.20
C ARG A 80 11.90 4.87 -8.54
N ILE A 81 11.09 4.08 -7.86
CA ILE A 81 9.63 4.06 -8.03
C ILE A 81 9.00 5.13 -7.13
N ARG A 82 8.15 5.98 -7.71
CA ARG A 82 7.32 6.97 -7.02
C ARG A 82 5.86 6.56 -7.10
N GLY A 83 5.46 5.66 -6.20
CA GLY A 83 4.07 5.24 -5.97
C GLY A 83 3.42 5.93 -4.76
N TYR A 84 3.69 7.23 -4.55
CA TYR A 84 3.45 7.89 -3.27
C TYR A 84 1.97 8.08 -2.90
N GLY A 85 1.06 7.91 -3.87
CA GLY A 85 -0.39 7.95 -3.63
C GLY A 85 -1.02 6.60 -3.26
N ASN A 86 -0.25 5.50 -3.24
CA ASN A 86 -0.76 4.16 -2.95
C ASN A 86 -1.58 4.12 -1.64
N ALA A 87 -2.67 3.35 -1.63
CA ALA A 87 -3.65 3.31 -0.54
C ALA A 87 -3.14 2.62 0.74
N VAL A 88 -1.99 1.95 0.70
CA VAL A 88 -1.40 1.23 1.82
C VAL A 88 -0.02 1.81 2.14
N VAL A 89 0.92 1.81 1.20
CA VAL A 89 2.31 2.24 1.43
C VAL A 89 2.62 3.67 0.97
N GLY A 90 1.60 4.43 0.53
CA GLY A 90 1.79 5.76 -0.03
C GLY A 90 2.27 6.79 0.99
N ILE A 91 3.49 7.31 0.82
CA ILE A 91 4.06 8.34 1.70
C ILE A 91 3.36 9.71 1.61
N ARG A 92 2.55 9.93 0.57
CA ARG A 92 1.74 11.15 0.38
C ARG A 92 0.24 10.90 0.61
N ASN A 93 -0.12 9.70 1.05
CA ASN A 93 -1.49 9.34 1.36
C ASN A 93 -1.68 9.24 2.89
N PRO A 94 -2.41 10.18 3.52
CA PRO A 94 -2.63 10.16 4.96
C PRO A 94 -3.59 9.05 5.40
N ASN A 95 -4.34 8.43 4.48
CA ASN A 95 -5.20 7.27 4.76
C ASN A 95 -4.46 5.93 4.63
N ALA A 96 -3.22 5.95 4.15
CA ALA A 96 -2.43 4.75 3.99
C ALA A 96 -2.05 4.17 5.36
N VAL A 97 -2.16 2.84 5.50
CA VAL A 97 -1.67 2.10 6.67
C VAL A 97 -0.14 2.21 6.68
N PRO A 98 0.50 2.86 7.66
CA PRO A 98 1.91 3.23 7.62
C PRO A 98 2.85 2.02 7.83
N LEU A 99 2.71 0.98 7.01
CA LEU A 99 3.49 -0.24 7.06
C LEU A 99 4.68 -0.15 6.10
N THR A 100 5.82 -0.65 6.54
CA THR A 100 7.03 -0.78 5.73
C THR A 100 7.21 -2.24 5.37
N VAL A 101 7.19 -2.56 4.08
CA VAL A 101 7.36 -3.93 3.60
C VAL A 101 8.83 -4.23 3.39
N VAL A 102 9.28 -5.36 3.91
CA VAL A 102 10.59 -5.96 3.65
C VAL A 102 10.40 -7.10 2.66
N GLN A 103 11.06 -7.00 1.51
CA GLN A 103 11.04 -8.04 0.47
C GLN A 103 12.25 -8.97 0.61
N ASP A 104 12.00 -10.28 0.59
CA ASP A 104 12.99 -11.31 0.34
C ASP A 104 12.86 -11.78 -1.11
N LYS A 105 13.71 -11.22 -1.98
CA LYS A 105 13.70 -11.52 -3.41
C LYS A 105 14.24 -12.92 -3.74
N VAL A 106 15.03 -13.51 -2.84
CA VAL A 106 15.60 -14.85 -3.06
C VAL A 106 14.51 -15.90 -2.88
N ASN A 107 13.71 -15.75 -1.82
CA ASN A 107 12.68 -16.73 -1.47
C ASN A 107 11.27 -16.32 -1.93
N GLY A 108 11.11 -15.16 -2.57
CA GLY A 108 9.80 -14.67 -3.02
C GLY A 108 8.83 -14.42 -1.87
N ARG A 109 9.32 -13.75 -0.81
CA ARG A 109 8.56 -13.47 0.41
C ARG A 109 8.50 -11.97 0.67
N ALA A 110 7.48 -11.54 1.39
CA ALA A 110 7.37 -10.18 1.89
C ALA A 110 6.79 -10.21 3.31
N SER A 111 7.28 -9.32 4.17
CA SER A 111 6.76 -9.16 5.52
C SER A 111 6.66 -7.69 5.92
N ALA A 112 5.78 -7.39 6.87
CA ALA A 112 5.63 -6.06 7.43
C ALA A 112 5.20 -6.12 8.89
N GLU A 113 5.76 -5.22 9.70
CA GLU A 113 5.34 -4.91 11.06
C GLU A 113 4.72 -3.51 11.06
N PHE A 114 3.56 -3.34 11.69
CA PHE A 114 2.81 -2.08 11.65
C PHE A 114 1.81 -1.97 12.81
N GLU A 115 1.19 -0.80 12.94
CA GLU A 115 0.19 -0.52 13.96
C GLU A 115 -1.14 -0.12 13.32
N LEU A 116 -2.23 -0.73 13.78
CA LEU A 116 -3.59 -0.40 13.38
C LEU A 116 -4.33 0.26 14.55
N ASN A 117 -4.41 1.58 14.52
CA ASN A 117 -5.09 2.39 15.52
C ASN A 117 -6.62 2.49 15.28
N ALA A 118 -7.29 3.34 16.07
CA ALA A 118 -8.74 3.56 16.02
C ALA A 118 -9.31 3.98 14.65
N LEU A 119 -8.49 4.55 13.75
CA LEU A 119 -8.94 4.86 12.38
C LEU A 119 -9.25 3.61 11.55
N HIS A 120 -8.75 2.45 11.97
CA HIS A 120 -8.89 1.17 11.28
C HIS A 120 -9.96 0.28 11.94
N GLU A 121 -10.67 0.79 12.93
CA GLU A 121 -11.65 0.05 13.71
C GLU A 121 -12.88 -0.32 12.88
N GLY A 122 -13.40 -1.52 13.10
CA GLY A 122 -14.69 -1.97 12.58
C GLY A 122 -15.61 -2.32 13.75
N PRO A 123 -15.58 -3.57 14.23
CA PRO A 123 -16.19 -3.90 15.51
C PRO A 123 -15.44 -3.22 16.67
N PRO A 124 -16.11 -2.97 17.81
CA PRO A 124 -15.48 -2.35 18.98
C PRO A 124 -14.16 -3.03 19.41
N GLY A 125 -13.08 -2.26 19.44
CA GLY A 125 -11.71 -2.67 19.77
C GLY A 125 -11.04 -3.57 18.74
N GLN A 126 -11.68 -3.83 17.59
CA GLN A 126 -11.17 -4.75 16.56
C GLN A 126 -10.97 -4.02 15.23
N VAL A 127 -9.92 -4.42 14.51
CA VAL A 127 -9.66 -3.97 13.15
C VAL A 127 -10.81 -4.39 12.22
N HIS A 128 -11.24 -3.47 11.36
CA HIS A 128 -12.22 -3.76 10.32
C HIS A 128 -11.68 -4.80 9.34
N GLY A 129 -12.47 -5.84 9.04
CA GLY A 129 -12.02 -6.93 8.16
C GLY A 129 -11.55 -6.46 6.78
N GLY A 130 -12.17 -5.42 6.23
CA GLY A 130 -11.74 -4.78 4.99
C GLY A 130 -10.35 -4.11 5.04
N VAL A 131 -9.93 -3.60 6.21
CA VAL A 131 -8.57 -3.06 6.38
C VAL A 131 -7.54 -4.20 6.40
N VAL A 132 -7.88 -5.32 7.05
CA VAL A 132 -7.04 -6.53 6.99
C VAL A 132 -6.89 -7.02 5.55
N ALA A 133 -7.97 -7.03 4.78
CA ALA A 133 -7.93 -7.41 3.37
C ALA A 133 -7.04 -6.46 2.55
N LEU A 134 -7.17 -5.15 2.76
CA LEU A 134 -6.34 -4.11 2.13
C LEU A 134 -4.84 -4.33 2.40
N VAL A 135 -4.47 -4.59 3.66
CA VAL A 135 -3.08 -4.84 4.05
C VAL A 135 -2.55 -6.12 3.39
N LEU A 136 -3.30 -7.21 3.46
CA LEU A 136 -2.88 -8.49 2.88
C LEU A 136 -2.74 -8.41 1.36
N ASP A 137 -3.64 -7.71 0.66
CA ASP A 137 -3.51 -7.49 -0.79
C ASP A 137 -2.17 -6.83 -1.14
N GLN A 138 -1.81 -5.75 -0.44
CA GLN A 138 -0.54 -5.06 -0.66
C GLN A 138 0.65 -5.99 -0.39
N VAL A 139 0.71 -6.63 0.78
CA VAL A 139 1.86 -7.50 1.15
C VAL A 139 1.98 -8.68 0.19
N PHE A 140 0.87 -9.21 -0.32
CA PHE A 140 0.89 -10.29 -1.30
C PHE A 140 1.41 -9.83 -2.66
N GLY A 141 1.03 -8.62 -3.10
CA GLY A 141 1.58 -8.00 -4.31
C GLY A 141 3.09 -7.81 -4.21
N GLU A 142 3.58 -7.40 -3.04
CA GLU A 142 5.02 -7.27 -2.77
C GLU A 142 5.74 -8.63 -2.78
N ALA A 143 5.12 -9.69 -2.25
CA ALA A 143 5.69 -11.04 -2.33
C ALA A 143 5.74 -11.57 -3.78
N ALA A 144 4.68 -11.35 -4.56
CA ALA A 144 4.66 -11.70 -5.99
C ALA A 144 5.76 -10.96 -6.78
N ALA A 145 5.93 -9.66 -6.50
CA ALA A 145 6.99 -8.85 -7.07
C ALA A 145 8.38 -9.33 -6.63
N ALA A 146 8.57 -9.64 -5.34
CA ALA A 146 9.82 -10.18 -4.79
C ALA A 146 10.20 -11.50 -5.45
N GLY A 147 9.23 -12.38 -5.73
CA GLY A 147 9.47 -13.61 -6.47
C GLY A 147 9.87 -13.38 -7.93
N GLY A 148 9.73 -12.17 -8.48
CA GLY A 148 10.04 -11.84 -9.87
C GLY A 148 8.85 -11.94 -10.84
N SER A 149 7.61 -11.93 -10.34
CA SER A 149 6.41 -11.95 -11.18
C SER A 149 5.36 -10.96 -10.66
N PRO A 150 5.60 -9.64 -10.77
CA PRO A 150 4.59 -8.64 -10.42
C PRO A 150 3.34 -8.86 -11.28
N GLY A 151 2.17 -8.76 -10.65
CA GLY A 151 0.89 -9.01 -11.31
C GLY A 151 -0.22 -8.17 -10.72
N MET A 152 -1.32 -8.07 -11.46
CA MET A 152 -2.55 -7.47 -10.96
C MET A 152 -3.30 -8.50 -10.11
N THR A 153 -3.88 -8.10 -8.99
CA THR A 153 -4.73 -8.99 -8.19
C THR A 153 -5.89 -9.50 -9.05
N GLY A 154 -5.96 -10.82 -9.24
CA GLY A 154 -7.07 -11.50 -9.90
C GLY A 154 -8.11 -11.96 -8.89
N THR A 155 -7.67 -12.62 -7.82
CA THR A 155 -8.54 -13.03 -6.70
C THR A 155 -7.81 -12.87 -5.37
N LEU A 156 -8.54 -12.56 -4.32
CA LEU A 156 -8.05 -12.57 -2.94
C LEU A 156 -9.09 -13.29 -2.06
N THR A 157 -8.69 -14.39 -1.43
CA THR A 157 -9.57 -15.20 -0.57
C THR A 157 -9.02 -15.19 0.85
N LEU A 158 -9.82 -14.71 1.79
CA LEU A 158 -9.44 -14.58 3.20
C LEU A 158 -10.25 -15.51 4.09
N ARG A 159 -9.63 -16.00 5.15
CA ARG A 159 -10.30 -16.73 6.23
C ARG A 159 -9.97 -16.06 7.55
N TYR A 160 -10.93 -15.33 8.09
CA TYR A 160 -10.87 -14.72 9.42
C TYR A 160 -11.08 -15.82 10.47
N ARG A 161 -10.00 -16.21 11.15
CA ARG A 161 -9.99 -17.28 12.16
C ARG A 161 -10.33 -16.76 13.55
N LEU A 162 -9.82 -15.57 13.86
CA LEU A 162 -9.99 -14.87 15.13
C LEU A 162 -10.15 -13.37 14.86
N ASN A 163 -10.67 -12.65 15.84
CA ASN A 163 -10.67 -11.20 15.79
C ASN A 163 -9.23 -10.67 15.80
N THR A 164 -9.01 -9.55 15.11
CA THR A 164 -7.73 -8.83 15.13
C THR A 164 -7.90 -7.58 15.99
N PRO A 165 -7.35 -7.54 17.21
CA PRO A 165 -7.41 -6.35 18.05
C PRO A 165 -6.70 -5.17 17.40
N LEU A 166 -7.13 -3.95 17.72
CA LEU A 166 -6.34 -2.75 17.42
C LEU A 166 -4.96 -2.82 18.11
N GLY A 167 -3.96 -2.16 17.52
CA GLY A 167 -2.58 -2.11 18.01
C GLY A 167 -1.57 -2.76 17.07
N PRO A 168 -0.41 -3.20 17.60
CA PRO A 168 0.65 -3.82 16.80
C PRO A 168 0.21 -5.12 16.12
N CYS A 169 0.52 -5.23 14.84
CA CYS A 169 0.23 -6.37 13.98
C CYS A 169 1.41 -6.66 13.05
N SER A 170 1.45 -7.89 12.54
CA SER A 170 2.38 -8.27 11.49
C SER A 170 1.68 -9.03 10.37
N ALA A 171 2.23 -8.93 9.16
CA ALA A 171 1.78 -9.69 8.01
C ALA A 171 2.97 -10.31 7.30
N GLU A 172 2.79 -11.53 6.81
CA GLU A 172 3.77 -12.26 6.01
C GLU A 172 3.08 -12.89 4.80
N ALA A 173 3.74 -12.87 3.65
CA ALA A 173 3.30 -13.52 2.44
C ALA A 173 4.47 -14.16 1.69
N TRP A 174 4.19 -15.23 0.95
CA TRP A 174 5.16 -15.94 0.14
C TRP A 174 4.51 -16.52 -1.13
N VAL A 175 5.30 -16.61 -2.20
CA VAL A 175 4.89 -17.31 -3.41
C VAL A 175 4.76 -18.80 -3.10
N ASP A 176 3.55 -19.35 -3.25
CA ASP A 176 3.25 -20.77 -3.08
C ASP A 176 3.64 -21.56 -4.34
N ARG A 177 3.17 -21.09 -5.50
CA ARG A 177 3.49 -21.67 -6.81
C ARG A 177 3.20 -20.71 -7.95
N ARG A 178 3.62 -21.10 -9.15
CA ARG A 178 3.29 -20.44 -10.41
C ARG A 178 2.59 -21.40 -11.36
N ASP A 179 1.64 -20.86 -12.09
CA ASP A 179 0.85 -21.58 -13.09
C ASP A 179 0.64 -20.65 -14.30
N GLY A 180 1.51 -20.80 -15.31
CA GLY A 180 1.55 -19.91 -16.47
C GLY A 180 1.71 -18.45 -16.06
N ILE A 181 0.69 -17.63 -16.34
CA ILE A 181 0.65 -16.20 -16.02
C ILE A 181 0.21 -15.89 -14.58
N LYS A 182 -0.17 -16.92 -13.80
CA LYS A 182 -0.70 -16.79 -12.45
C LYS A 182 0.43 -17.02 -11.45
N THR A 183 0.59 -16.08 -10.52
CA THR A 183 1.38 -16.28 -9.30
C THR A 183 0.42 -16.46 -8.14
N ILE A 184 0.46 -17.62 -7.50
CA ILE A 184 -0.35 -17.92 -6.32
C ILE A 184 0.50 -17.59 -5.09
N VAL A 185 -0.03 -16.70 -4.26
CA VAL A 185 0.60 -16.20 -3.05
C VAL A 185 -0.25 -16.62 -1.85
N LYS A 186 0.41 -17.10 -0.80
CA LYS A 186 -0.22 -17.37 0.49
C LYS A 186 0.37 -16.46 1.54
N GLY A 187 -0.36 -16.28 2.63
CA GLY A 187 0.10 -15.45 3.72
C GLY A 187 -0.92 -15.34 4.84
N GLU A 188 -0.55 -14.56 5.83
CA GLU A 188 -1.26 -14.46 7.09
C GLU A 188 -1.05 -13.10 7.76
N LEU A 189 -2.01 -12.73 8.59
CA LEU A 189 -1.91 -11.60 9.51
C LEU A 189 -1.94 -12.12 10.94
N ARG A 190 -1.04 -11.57 11.76
CA ARG A 190 -0.86 -11.89 13.17
C ARG A 190 -1.04 -10.64 14.03
N ARG A 191 -1.61 -10.83 15.22
CA ARG A 191 -1.63 -9.80 16.27
C ARG A 191 -0.31 -9.79 17.04
N ALA A 192 -0.09 -8.79 17.90
CA ALA A 192 1.16 -8.57 18.65
C ALA A 192 1.78 -9.81 19.35
N ASP A 193 0.97 -10.77 19.82
CA ASP A 193 1.46 -11.99 20.48
C ASP A 193 1.87 -13.11 19.49
N GLY A 194 1.85 -12.83 18.19
CA GLY A 194 2.16 -13.78 17.12
C GLY A 194 0.98 -14.69 16.74
N THR A 195 -0.17 -14.60 17.39
CA THR A 195 -1.35 -15.41 17.03
C THR A 195 -1.85 -15.02 15.64
N VAL A 196 -2.01 -16.00 14.75
CA VAL A 196 -2.63 -15.81 13.43
C VAL A 196 -4.12 -15.55 13.59
N THR A 197 -4.57 -14.40 13.12
CA THR A 197 -5.99 -14.02 13.12
C THR A 197 -6.63 -14.22 11.76
N VAL A 198 -5.86 -14.06 10.68
CA VAL A 198 -6.33 -14.23 9.30
C VAL A 198 -5.31 -14.99 8.47
N THR A 199 -5.78 -15.94 7.67
CA THR A 199 -4.99 -16.60 6.61
C THR A 199 -5.59 -16.26 5.26
N ALA A 200 -4.78 -16.05 4.23
CA ALA A 200 -5.26 -15.71 2.89
C ALA A 200 -4.49 -16.40 1.76
N GLU A 201 -5.15 -16.51 0.61
CA GLU A 201 -4.56 -16.89 -0.67
C GLU A 201 -4.96 -15.85 -1.72
N GLY A 202 -3.99 -15.41 -2.53
CA GLY A 202 -4.18 -14.47 -3.61
C GLY A 202 -3.63 -15.02 -4.93
N ILE A 203 -4.32 -14.72 -6.03
CA ILE A 203 -3.86 -15.02 -7.38
C ILE A 203 -3.53 -13.71 -8.07
N PHE A 204 -2.28 -13.54 -8.47
CA PHE A 204 -1.77 -12.37 -9.18
C PHE A 204 -1.53 -12.74 -10.64
N ILE A 205 -2.08 -11.93 -11.54
CA ILE A 205 -2.07 -12.18 -12.98
C ILE A 205 -1.07 -11.23 -13.63
N LEU A 206 -0.05 -11.76 -14.30
CA LEU A 206 0.84 -10.97 -15.12
C LEU A 206 0.03 -10.36 -16.27
N PRO A 207 -0.17 -9.03 -16.34
CA PRO A 207 -1.13 -8.44 -17.26
C PRO A 207 -0.68 -8.56 -18.72
N ARG A 208 -1.63 -8.55 -19.66
CA ARG A 208 -1.36 -8.76 -21.10
C ARG A 208 -0.27 -7.82 -21.64
N TRP A 209 -0.34 -6.53 -21.32
CA TRP A 209 0.62 -5.54 -21.80
C TRP A 209 2.06 -5.86 -21.33
N ALA A 210 2.25 -6.34 -20.10
CA ALA A 210 3.56 -6.71 -19.59
C ALA A 210 4.11 -7.93 -20.35
N ARG A 211 3.24 -8.88 -20.71
CA ARG A 211 3.61 -10.04 -21.54
C ARG A 211 4.01 -9.64 -22.95
N GLU A 212 3.29 -8.70 -23.54
CA GLU A 212 3.62 -8.16 -24.87
C GLU A 212 4.97 -7.44 -24.86
N GLU A 213 5.31 -6.71 -23.81
CA GLU A 213 6.64 -6.08 -23.65
C GLU A 213 7.75 -7.12 -23.47
N ILE A 214 7.53 -8.20 -22.72
CA ILE A 214 8.49 -9.31 -22.63
C ILE A 214 8.77 -9.90 -24.01
N ALA A 215 7.72 -10.15 -24.81
CA ALA A 215 7.85 -10.69 -26.16
C ALA A 215 8.63 -9.74 -27.09
N LYS A 216 8.34 -8.43 -27.04
CA LYS A 216 9.06 -7.41 -27.82
C LYS A 216 10.55 -7.36 -27.50
N ASN A 217 10.91 -7.61 -26.24
CA ASN A 217 12.30 -7.62 -25.78
C ASN A 217 12.99 -8.98 -25.95
N GLY A 218 12.42 -9.89 -26.76
CA GLY A 218 13.04 -11.18 -27.10
C GLY A 218 12.86 -12.28 -26.04
N GLY A 219 12.08 -12.02 -24.98
CA GLY A 219 11.70 -13.03 -24.00
C GLY A 219 10.54 -13.92 -24.48
N THR A 220 10.40 -15.11 -23.90
CA THR A 220 9.21 -15.95 -24.10
C THR A 220 8.21 -15.67 -22.97
N PRO A 221 7.11 -14.92 -23.22
CA PRO A 221 6.17 -14.61 -22.16
C PRO A 221 5.42 -15.88 -21.71
N PRO A 222 5.07 -16.00 -20.42
CA PRO A 222 4.21 -17.09 -19.96
C PRO A 222 2.84 -16.98 -20.63
N GLN A 223 2.25 -18.13 -20.98
CA GLN A 223 0.95 -18.20 -21.65
C GLN A 223 -0.14 -18.71 -20.70
N PHE A 224 -1.40 -18.51 -21.10
CA PHE A 224 -2.52 -19.25 -20.52
C PHE A 224 -2.42 -20.70 -21.00
N GLU A 225 -2.55 -21.66 -20.11
CA GLU A 225 -3.31 -22.87 -20.44
C GLU A 225 -4.81 -22.59 -20.22
#